data_AF-A0A6A4WTL1-F1
#
_entry.id   AF-A0A6A4WTL1-F1
#
_cell.length_a   1.000
_cell.length_b   1.000
_cell.length_c   1.000
_cell.angle_alpha   90.00
_cell.angle_beta   90.00
_cell.angle_gamma   90.00
#
_symmetry.space_group_name_H-M   'P 1'
#
loop_
_entity.id
_entity.type
_entity.pdbx_description
1 polymer ?
#
loop_
_entity_poly.entity_id
_entity_poly.type
_entity_poly.pdbx_seq_one_letter_code
_entity_poly.pdbx_strand_id
1 'polypeptide(L)'
;MIPAIVRVVLDEGEVKCVPLTPETTARDVIECCRDPDEPFCTLTQTTRDGERVLALHERPLLLIQGQQEVGERVTFVLRYDMTQDVRGVAQY
;
A
#
# COMPACT_ATOMS: atom_id res chain seq x y z
N MET A 1 -6.97 9.73 -19.86
CA MET A 1 -7.05 9.38 -18.43
C MET A 1 -5.76 9.87 -17.80
N ILE A 2 -5.80 10.68 -16.73
CA ILE A 2 -4.58 11.28 -16.15
C ILE A 2 -4.13 10.39 -14.98
N PRO A 3 -2.96 9.74 -15.06
CA PRO A 3 -2.41 8.99 -13.93
C PRO A 3 -1.93 9.97 -12.85
N ALA A 4 -2.07 9.60 -11.59
CA ALA A 4 -1.52 10.37 -10.47
C ALA A 4 -0.28 9.66 -9.92
N ILE A 5 0.79 10.41 -9.64
CA ILE A 5 1.99 9.85 -9.02
C ILE A 5 1.82 9.97 -7.51
N VAL A 6 1.88 8.84 -6.81
CA VAL A 6 1.81 8.80 -5.34
C VAL A 6 3.14 8.36 -4.75
N ARG A 7 3.40 8.84 -3.54
CA ARG A 7 4.56 8.45 -2.75
C ARG A 7 4.12 7.37 -1.77
N VAL A 8 4.72 6.20 -1.89
CA VAL A 8 4.57 5.09 -0.94
C VAL A 8 5.84 5.02 -0.13
N VAL A 9 5.70 5.10 1.19
CA VAL A 9 6.80 4.94 2.14
C VAL A 9 6.90 3.46 2.49
N LEU A 10 8.06 2.86 2.30
CA LEU A 10 8.34 1.48 2.70
C LEU A 10 8.78 1.44 4.17
N ASP A 11 8.69 0.27 4.79
CA ASP A 11 9.07 0.06 6.20
C ASP A 11 10.56 0.42 6.46
N GLU A 12 11.43 0.18 5.49
CA GLU A 12 12.86 0.55 5.54
C GLU A 12 13.12 2.07 5.44
N GLY A 13 12.07 2.89 5.33
CA GLY A 13 12.17 4.35 5.19
C GLY A 13 12.43 4.81 3.76
N GLU A 14 12.52 3.89 2.79
CA GLU A 14 12.59 4.23 1.38
C GLU A 14 11.25 4.80 0.89
N VAL A 15 11.29 5.74 -0.06
CA VAL A 15 10.08 6.31 -0.67
C VAL A 15 10.06 6.01 -2.15
N LYS A 16 9.02 5.31 -2.58
CA LYS A 16 8.82 4.89 -3.97
C LYS A 16 7.66 5.66 -4.59
N CYS A 17 7.91 6.25 -5.77
CA CYS A 17 6.92 6.99 -6.52
C CYS A 17 6.26 6.05 -7.54
N VAL A 18 4.97 5.79 -7.36
CA VAL A 18 4.22 4.83 -8.19
C VAL A 18 3.11 5.56 -8.95
N PRO A 19 3.00 5.39 -10.27
CA PRO A 19 1.88 5.94 -11.03
C PRO A 19 0.62 5.10 -10.76
N LEU A 20 -0.43 5.75 -10.27
CA LEU A 20 -1.74 5.15 -10.10
C LEU A 20 -2.67 5.53 -11.25
N THR A 21 -3.38 4.53 -11.76
CA THR A 21 -4.55 4.68 -12.63
C THR A 21 -5.83 4.41 -11.81
N PRO A 22 -7.02 4.81 -12.27
CA PRO A 22 -8.28 4.47 -11.60
C PRO A 22 -8.59 2.97 -11.62
N GLU A 23 -7.84 2.18 -12.39
CA GLU A 23 -7.89 0.72 -12.44
C GLU A 23 -6.82 0.08 -11.54
N THR A 24 -5.79 0.84 -11.14
CA THR A 24 -4.74 0.40 -10.22
C THR A 24 -5.34 0.15 -8.84
N THR A 25 -5.11 -1.05 -8.32
CA THR A 25 -5.56 -1.48 -7.00
C THR A 25 -4.41 -1.46 -6.00
N ALA A 26 -4.71 -1.53 -4.70
CA ALA A 26 -3.69 -1.63 -3.65
C ALA A 26 -2.78 -2.85 -3.88
N ARG A 27 -3.31 -3.96 -4.41
CA ARG A 27 -2.50 -5.11 -4.82
C ARG A 27 -1.43 -4.74 -5.85
N ASP A 28 -1.81 -4.04 -6.91
CA ASP A 28 -0.90 -3.67 -7.99
C ASP A 28 0.24 -2.77 -7.49
N VAL A 29 -0.08 -1.85 -6.57
CA VAL A 29 0.92 -1.03 -5.87
C VAL A 29 1.84 -1.88 -5.00
N ILE A 30 1.27 -2.82 -4.25
CA ILE A 30 2.05 -3.76 -3.45
C ILE A 30 2.99 -4.56 -4.34
N GLU A 31 2.51 -5.19 -5.41
CA GLU A 31 3.36 -6.02 -6.29
C GLU A 31 4.42 -5.20 -7.03
N CYS A 32 4.19 -3.89 -7.24
CA CYS A 32 5.17 -2.98 -7.83
C CYS A 32 6.25 -2.52 -6.84
N CYS A 33 5.88 -2.33 -5.57
CA CYS A 33 6.79 -1.87 -4.52
C CYS A 33 7.55 -3.02 -3.85
N ARG A 34 6.90 -4.16 -3.63
CA ARG A 34 7.40 -5.39 -2.99
C ARG A 34 8.56 -6.01 -3.77
N ASP A 35 9.50 -6.60 -3.05
CA ASP A 35 10.51 -7.48 -3.61
C ASP A 35 9.99 -8.91 -3.78
N PRO A 36 10.44 -9.63 -4.82
CA PRO A 36 9.94 -10.96 -5.15
C PRO A 36 10.04 -11.98 -4.00
N ASP A 37 11.00 -11.81 -3.08
CA ASP A 37 11.26 -12.70 -1.95
C ASP A 37 10.35 -12.49 -0.72
N GLU A 38 9.54 -11.43 -0.65
CA GLU A 38 8.79 -11.09 0.58
C GLU A 38 7.32 -11.49 0.51
N PRO A 39 6.84 -12.48 1.30
CA PRO A 39 5.62 -13.19 0.94
C PRO A 39 4.32 -12.42 1.24
N PHE A 40 4.30 -11.43 2.15
CA PHE A 40 3.07 -10.71 2.50
C PHE A 40 3.32 -9.23 2.85
N CYS A 41 2.72 -8.32 2.09
CA CYS A 41 2.79 -6.88 2.31
C CYS A 41 1.37 -6.31 2.45
N THR A 42 1.20 -5.33 3.33
CA THR A 42 -0.05 -4.60 3.49
C THR A 42 0.16 -3.13 3.19
N LEU A 43 -0.76 -2.54 2.44
CA LEU A 43 -0.74 -1.12 2.16
C LEU A 43 -1.60 -0.41 3.20
N THR A 44 -1.02 0.55 3.89
CA THR A 44 -1.68 1.32 4.95
C THR A 44 -1.84 2.75 4.46
N GLN A 45 -3.01 3.31 4.69
CA GLN A 45 -3.34 4.69 4.41
C GLN A 45 -3.22 5.49 5.70
N THR A 46 -2.35 6.48 5.76
CA THR A 46 -2.27 7.44 6.86
C THR A 46 -2.93 8.74 6.43
N THR A 47 -3.98 9.14 7.16
CA THR A 47 -4.66 10.43 6.99
C THR A 47 -4.60 11.21 8.32
N ARG A 48 -5.31 12.35 8.42
CA ARG A 48 -5.35 13.13 9.68
C ARG A 48 -6.10 12.36 10.78
N ASP A 49 -7.06 11.53 10.39
CA ASP A 49 -7.93 10.78 11.31
C ASP A 49 -7.24 9.52 11.86
N GLY A 50 -6.20 9.03 11.20
CA GLY A 50 -5.38 7.91 11.65
C GLY A 50 -4.74 7.11 10.52
N GLU A 51 -4.18 5.95 10.86
CA GLU A 51 -3.73 4.97 9.87
C GLU A 51 -4.75 3.83 9.71
N ARG A 52 -5.03 3.44 8.47
CA ARG A 52 -5.98 2.38 8.13
C ARG A 52 -5.36 1.44 7.10
N VAL A 53 -5.43 0.13 7.37
CA VAL A 53 -5.01 -0.88 6.39
C VAL A 53 -6.00 -0.95 5.24
N LEU A 54 -5.48 -0.89 4.01
CA LEU A 54 -6.24 -1.01 2.78
C LEU A 54 -6.36 -2.47 2.37
N ALA A 55 -7.54 -2.84 1.89
CA ALA A 55 -7.73 -4.15 1.28
C ALA A 55 -7.11 -4.18 -0.12
N LEU A 56 -6.69 -5.36 -0.56
CA LEU A 56 -6.02 -5.57 -1.86
C LEU A 56 -6.83 -5.09 -3.07
N HIS A 57 -8.16 -5.09 -2.97
CA HIS A 57 -9.08 -4.67 -4.03
C HIS A 57 -9.42 -3.16 -3.98
N GLU A 58 -8.99 -2.45 -2.95
CA GLU A 58 -9.22 -1.01 -2.82
C GLU A 58 -8.43 -0.25 -3.89
N ARG A 59 -8.98 0.89 -4.31
CA ARG A 59 -8.38 1.74 -5.34
C ARG A 59 -7.75 2.97 -4.69
N PRO A 60 -6.42 3.00 -4.48
CA PRO A 60 -5.76 4.10 -3.81
C PRO A 60 -5.99 5.44 -4.50
N LEU A 61 -6.12 5.47 -5.83
CA LEU A 61 -6.42 6.71 -6.55
C LEU A 61 -7.77 7.31 -6.15
N LEU A 62 -8.81 6.48 -6.03
CA LEU A 62 -10.16 6.95 -5.66
C LEU A 62 -10.19 7.46 -4.23
N LEU A 63 -9.46 6.79 -3.33
CA LEU A 63 -9.34 7.22 -1.93
C LEU A 63 -8.66 8.59 -1.83
N ILE A 64 -7.59 8.82 -2.58
CA ILE A 64 -6.93 10.13 -2.60
C ILE A 64 -7.87 11.19 -3.16
N GLN A 65 -8.55 10.93 -4.28
CA GLN A 65 -9.48 11.90 -4.85
C GLN A 65 -10.59 12.28 -3.86
N GLY A 66 -11.16 11.28 -3.19
CA GLY A 66 -12.16 11.44 -2.12
C GLY A 66 -11.65 12.15 -0.87
N GLN A 67 -10.34 12.14 -0.62
CA GLN A 67 -9.72 12.84 0.50
C GLN A 67 -9.25 14.25 0.10
N GLN A 68 -8.83 14.45 -1.14
CA GLN A 68 -8.47 15.77 -1.66
C GLN A 68 -9.67 16.70 -1.75
N GLU A 69 -10.86 16.20 -2.07
CA GLU A 69 -12.11 16.99 -2.05
C GLU A 69 -12.45 17.54 -0.65
N VAL A 70 -12.10 16.80 0.41
CA VAL A 70 -12.25 17.25 1.82
C VAL A 70 -10.99 17.95 2.36
N GLY A 71 -9.97 18.18 1.53
CA GLY A 71 -8.72 18.84 1.93
C GLY A 71 -7.78 17.98 2.78
N GLU A 72 -8.00 16.67 2.82
CA GLU A 72 -7.20 15.71 3.57
C GLU A 72 -6.05 15.15 2.72
N ARG A 73 -4.84 15.18 3.26
CA ARG A 73 -3.66 14.55 2.66
C ARG A 73 -3.57 13.10 3.08
N VAL A 74 -3.42 12.24 2.08
CA VAL A 74 -3.24 10.81 2.25
C VAL A 74 -1.79 10.45 2.01
N THR A 75 -1.19 9.72 2.94
CA THR A 75 0.12 9.10 2.77
C THR A 75 -0.04 7.59 2.74
N PHE A 76 0.66 6.91 1.85
CA PHE A 76 0.65 5.46 1.80
C PHE A 76 1.91 4.91 2.43
N VAL A 77 1.74 3.91 3.29
CA VAL A 77 2.84 3.21 3.98
C VAL A 77 2.70 1.73 3.68
N LEU A 78 3.71 1.14 3.07
CA LEU A 78 3.79 -0.29 2.84
C LEU A 78 4.45 -0.95 4.05
N ARG A 79 3.73 -1.91 4.66
CA ARG A 79 4.18 -2.65 5.83
C ARG A 79 4.37 -4.11 5.47
N TYR A 80 5.53 -4.65 5.82
CA TYR A 80 5.85 -6.07 5.60
C TYR A 80 5.31 -6.89 6.76
N ASP A 81 4.48 -7.88 6.43
CA ASP A 81 3.99 -8.86 7.40
C ASP A 81 4.93 -10.07 7.36
N MET A 82 5.93 -10.09 8.24
CA MET A 82 6.87 -11.21 8.36
C MET A 82 6.22 -12.47 8.97
N THR A 83 4.92 -12.46 9.26
CA THR A 83 4.26 -13.45 10.13
C THR A 83 3.78 -14.71 9.41
N GLN A 84 4.27 -14.98 8.19
CA GLN A 84 3.95 -16.20 7.43
C GLN A 84 5.19 -17.06 7.16
N ASP A 85 6.19 -17.06 8.05
CA ASP A 85 7.28 -18.05 8.04
C ASP A 85 7.43 -18.78 9.38
N VAL A 86 6.33 -19.31 9.95
CA VAL A 86 6.43 -20.24 11.11
C VAL A 86 5.44 -21.41 11.09
N ARG A 87 4.67 -21.63 10.02
CA ARG A 87 3.72 -22.77 9.94
C ARG A 87 4.20 -23.94 9.07
N GLY A 88 5.49 -23.97 8.73
CA GLY A 88 6.13 -25.07 8.00
C GLY A 88 7.05 -25.98 8.84
N VAL A 89 7.32 -25.67 10.11
CA VAL A 89 8.28 -26.42 10.95
C VAL A 89 7.62 -27.04 12.19
N ALA A 90 6.55 -27.81 11.98
CA ALA A 90 6.10 -28.76 12.99
C ALA A 90 5.52 -30.01 12.32
N GLN A 91 6.39 -30.97 12.03
CA GLN A 91 6.09 -32.40 12.16
C GLN A 91 7.38 -33.22 11.99
N TYR A 92 8.09 -33.44 13.11
CA TYR A 92 8.94 -34.61 13.31
C TYR A 92 8.52 -35.28 14.61
#